data_AF-A0A964I9X9-F1
#
_entry.id   AF-A0A964I9X9-F1
#
_cell.length_a   1.000
_cell.length_b   1.000
_cell.length_c   1.000
_cell.angle_alpha   90.00
_cell.angle_beta   90.00
_cell.angle_gamma   90.00
#
_symmetry.space_group_name_H-M   'P 1'
#
loop_
_entity.id
_entity.type
_entity.pdbx_description
1 polymer ?
#
loop_
_entity_poly.entity_id
_entity_poly.type
_entity_poly.pdbx_seq_one_letter_code
_entity_poly.pdbx_strand_id
1 'polypeptide(L)' 'MSNARIYINPVSGSIKLIGPVDFVDHEGNVLETRENVKFCGCGLSKDKPNCDGSHRDKLEKKS' A
#
# COMPACT_ATOMS: atom_id res chain seq x y z
N MET A 1 -21.19 7.20 2.74
CA MET A 1 -19.88 6.51 2.72
C MET A 1 -18.87 7.52 2.21
N SER A 2 -17.82 7.84 2.99
CA SER A 2 -16.72 8.66 2.49
C SER A 2 -15.94 7.84 1.46
N ASN A 3 -15.67 8.43 0.30
CA ASN A 3 -14.87 7.74 -0.71
C ASN A 3 -13.43 7.61 -0.21
N ALA A 4 -12.95 6.38 -0.06
CA ALA A 4 -11.53 6.13 0.15
C ALA A 4 -10.74 6.63 -1.06
N ARG A 5 -9.58 7.26 -0.81
CA ARG A 5 -8.69 7.77 -1.88
C ARG A 5 -7.48 6.85 -2.00
N ILE A 6 -7.14 6.47 -3.23
CA ILE A 6 -5.94 5.69 -3.52
C ILE A 6 -4.89 6.63 -4.11
N TYR A 7 -3.71 6.63 -3.53
CA TYR A 7 -2.53 7.36 -4.01
C TYR A 7 -1.48 6.37 -4.50
N ILE A 8 -1.09 6.48 -5.77
CA ILE A 8 -0.06 5.64 -6.40
C ILE A 8 1.13 6.54 -6.68
N ASN A 9 2.30 6.21 -6.13
CA ASN A 9 3.54 6.90 -6.43
C ASN A 9 4.29 6.14 -7.54
N PRO A 10 4.37 6.67 -8.77
CA PRO A 10 5.05 5.99 -9.87
C PRO A 10 6.57 6.00 -9.74
N VAL A 11 7.14 6.92 -8.95
CA VAL A 11 8.58 7.02 -8.74
C VAL A 11 9.05 5.96 -7.75
N SER A 12 8.35 5.83 -6.62
CA SER A 12 8.73 4.87 -5.57
C SER A 12 8.04 3.52 -5.66
N GLY A 13 6.97 3.41 -6.45
CA GLY A 13 6.10 2.23 -6.50
C GLY A 13 5.26 2.03 -5.23
N SER A 14 5.18 2.99 -4.32
CA SER A 14 4.33 2.86 -3.12
C SER A 14 2.86 3.15 -3.43
N ILE A 15 1.95 2.32 -2.92
CA ILE A 15 0.51 2.51 -3.03
C ILE A 15 -0.05 2.81 -1.63
N LYS A 16 -0.81 3.89 -1.47
CA LYS A 16 -1.40 4.29 -0.20
C LYS A 16 -2.91 4.43 -0.32
N LEU A 17 -3.63 3.80 0.61
CA LEU A 17 -5.07 3.97 0.76
C LEU A 17 -5.29 5.01 1.86
N ILE A 18 -6.15 5.98 1.62
CA ILE A 18 -6.42 7.10 2.52
C ILE A 18 -7.90 7.05 2.90
N GLY A 19 -8.17 6.96 4.20
CA GLY A 19 -9.49 6.71 4.77
C GLY A 19 -9.69 5.24 5.16
N PRO A 20 -10.86 4.92 5.76
CA PRO A 20 -11.20 3.58 6.20
C PRO A 20 -11.49 2.68 4.99
N VAL A 21 -10.93 1.46 5.00
CA VAL A 21 -11.09 0.47 3.94
C VAL A 21 -11.28 -0.90 4.58
N ASP A 22 -12.29 -1.62 4.08
CA ASP A 22 -12.57 -2.99 4.48
C ASP A 22 -11.74 -3.97 3.65
N PHE A 23 -11.13 -4.91 4.34
CA PHE A 23 -10.42 -6.04 3.78
C PHE A 23 -11.38 -7.20 3.76
N VAL A 24 -11.69 -7.68 2.57
CA VAL A 24 -12.68 -8.74 2.36
C VAL A 24 -12.03 -10.03 1.87
N ASP A 25 -12.63 -11.16 2.19
CA ASP A 25 -12.29 -12.45 1.59
C ASP A 25 -12.88 -12.58 0.16
N HIS A 26 -12.70 -13.76 -0.46
CA HIS A 26 -13.22 -14.02 -1.80
C HIS A 26 -14.76 -14.09 -1.89
N GLU A 27 -15.44 -14.22 -0.75
CA GLU A 27 -16.89 -14.27 -0.62
C GLU A 27 -17.48 -12.87 -0.33
N GLY A 28 -16.62 -11.89 -0.05
CA GLY A 28 -17.00 -10.53 0.31
C GLY A 28 -17.23 -10.31 1.81
N ASN A 29 -16.90 -11.29 2.66
CA ASN A 29 -17.00 -11.10 4.11
C ASN A 29 -15.87 -10.18 4.59
N VAL A 30 -16.19 -9.21 5.44
CA VAL A 30 -15.20 -8.31 6.03
C VAL A 30 -14.37 -9.07 7.07
N LEU A 31 -13.07 -9.17 6.80
CA LEU A 31 -12.08 -9.71 7.72
C LEU A 31 -11.66 -8.65 8.74
N GLU A 32 -11.40 -7.43 8.26
CA GLU A 32 -11.00 -6.29 9.09
C GLU A 32 -11.17 -4.96 8.36
N THR A 33 -11.34 -3.88 9.11
CA THR A 33 -11.30 -2.51 8.60
C THR A 33 -9.97 -1.87 9.01
N ARG A 34 -9.22 -1.34 8.05
CA ARG A 34 -7.97 -0.61 8.31
C ARG A 34 -8.05 0.81 7.76
N GLU A 35 -7.25 1.70 8.33
CA GLU A 35 -7.13 3.08 7.86
C GLU A 35 -5.68 3.38 7.44
N ASN A 36 -5.51 4.21 6.40
CA ASN A 36 -4.21 4.76 6.01
C ASN A 36 -3.13 3.71 5.65
N VAL A 37 -3.55 2.59 5.07
CA VAL A 37 -2.69 1.44 4.72
C VAL A 37 -1.73 1.79 3.57
N LYS A 38 -0.52 1.23 3.62
CA LYS A 38 0.48 1.35 2.54
C LYS A 38 0.91 -0.02 2.05
N PHE A 39 0.75 -0.24 0.74
CA PHE A 39 1.18 -1.45 0.06
C PHE A 39 2.42 -1.22 -0.81
N CYS A 40 3.18 -2.31 -0.96
CA CYS A 40 4.34 -2.38 -1.82
C CYS A 40 3.90 -2.64 -3.27
N GLY A 41 4.14 -1.68 -4.16
CA GLY A 41 4.10 -1.89 -5.61
C GLY A 41 5.49 -1.93 -6.27
N CYS A 42 6.58 -1.75 -5.50
CA CYS A 42 7.96 -1.72 -6.01
C CYS A 42 8.64 -3.09 -6.08
N GLY A 43 8.05 -4.13 -5.47
CA GLY A 43 8.61 -5.49 -5.41
C GLY A 43 9.71 -5.71 -4.36
N LEU A 44 10.21 -4.66 -3.71
CA LEU A 44 11.40 -4.72 -2.84
C LEU A 44 11.09 -5.01 -1.35
N SER A 45 9.83 -4.88 -0.91
CA SER A 45 9.47 -5.07 0.51
C SER A 45 9.78 -6.48 1.00
N LYS A 46 10.28 -6.62 2.22
CA LYS A 46 10.44 -7.90 2.93
C LYS A 46 9.18 -8.33 3.66
N ASP A 47 8.27 -7.39 3.94
CA ASP A 47 6.97 -7.60 4.57
C ASP A 47 5.83 -7.47 3.56
N LYS A 48 5.89 -8.24 2.45
CA LYS A 48 4.82 -8.18 1.44
C LYS A 48 3.51 -8.71 2.04
N PRO A 49 2.35 -8.10 1.74
CA PRO A 49 2.11 -7.06 0.72
C PRO A 49 2.38 -5.62 1.20
N ASN A 50 2.74 -5.42 2.47
CA ASN A 50 2.92 -4.08 3.05
C ASN A 50 4.18 -3.39 2.51
N CYS A 51 4.15 -2.06 2.53
CA CYS A 51 5.32 -1.25 2.23
C CYS A 51 6.16 -1.04 3.50
N ASP A 52 7.35 -1.63 3.54
CA ASP A 52 8.34 -1.49 4.62
C ASP A 52 9.34 -0.33 4.41
N GLY A 53 9.30 0.32 3.25
CA GLY A 53 10.23 1.41 2.89
C GLY A 53 11.46 0.98 2.10
N SER A 54 11.65 -0.32 1.81
CA SER A 54 12.80 -0.86 1.05
C SER A 54 12.98 -0.28 -0.36
N HIS A 55 11.98 0.43 -0.89
CA HIS A 55 12.13 1.16 -2.16
C HIS A 55 13.12 2.33 -2.08
N ARG A 56 13.31 2.91 -0.89
CA ARG A 56 14.17 4.09 -0.70
C ARG A 56 15.63 3.74 -0.98
N ASP A 57 16.09 2.59 -0.50
CA ASP A 57 17.47 2.11 -0.68
C ASP A 57 17.87 1.92 -2.16
N LYS A 58 16.89 1.72 -3.05
CA LYS A 58 17.10 1.59 -4.50
C LYS A 58 16.99 2.92 -5.25
N LEU A 59 16.28 3.91 -4.70
CA LEU A 59 16.15 5.24 -5.31
C LEU A 59 17.38 6.12 -5.08
N GLU A 60 18.11 5.91 -3.98
CA GLU A 60 19.36 6.64 -3.69
C GLU A 60 20.53 6.25 -4.61
N LYS A 61 20.41 5.15 -5.37
CA LYS A 61 21.41 4.72 -6.36
C LYS A 61 21.20 5.30 -7.77
N LYS A 62 20.36 6.33 -7.92
CA LYS A 62 20.09 7.01 -9.20
C LYS A 62 20.64 8.45 -9.28
N SER A 63 21.53 8.84 -8.37
CA SER A 63 22.34 10.08 -8.46
C SER A 63 23.75 9.79 -8.94
#